data_AF-A0AAP8N886-F1
#
_entry.id   AF-A0AAP8N886-F1
#
_cell.length_a   1.000
_cell.length_b   1.000
_cell.length_c   1.000
_cell.angle_alpha   90.00
_cell.angle_beta   90.00
_cell.angle_gamma   90.00
#
_symmetry.space_group_name_H-M   'P 1'
#
loop_
_entity.id
_entity.type
_entity.pdbx_description
1 polymer ?
#
loop_
_entity_poly.entity_id
_entity_poly.type
_entity_poly.pdbx_seq_one_letter_code
_entity_poly.pdbx_strand_id
1 'polypeptide(L)'
;VSHSAVSRHIKLLEEYLGVLLFERRIRQSVLTPAGQRFYEQVSAGLSQIANAATALKQHASLPTVKINVRPSFAMLWLTPRLADFVARHPG
;
A
#
# COMPACT_ATOMS: atom_id res chain seq x y z
N VAL A 1 4.17 -3.21 -9.15
CA VAL A 1 5.55 -2.68 -9.03
C VAL A 1 6.51 -3.85 -8.88
N SER A 2 7.58 -3.92 -9.66
CA SER A 2 8.56 -5.02 -9.56
C SER A 2 9.55 -4.77 -8.41
N HIS A 3 10.02 -5.84 -7.77
CA HIS A 3 11.07 -5.76 -6.75
C HIS A 3 12.34 -5.07 -7.27
N SER A 4 12.69 -5.28 -8.54
CA SER A 4 13.85 -4.64 -9.18
C SER A 4 13.73 -3.12 -9.27
N ALA A 5 12.53 -2.60 -9.53
CA ALA A 5 12.28 -1.16 -9.61
C ALA A 5 12.45 -0.51 -8.22
N VAL A 6 11.95 -1.16 -7.17
CA VAL A 6 12.08 -0.64 -5.79
C VAL A 6 13.56 -0.60 -5.37
N SER A 7 14.31 -1.69 -5.61
CA SER A 7 15.75 -1.72 -5.28
C SER A 7 16.56 -0.65 -6.01
N ARG A 8 16.20 -0.35 -7.27
CA ARG A 8 16.85 0.74 -8.03
C ARG A 8 16.61 2.11 -7.39
N HIS A 9 15.37 2.40 -6.97
CA HIS A 9 15.06 3.68 -6.32
C HIS A 9 15.77 3.83 -4.97
N ILE A 10 15.86 2.75 -4.18
CA ILE A 10 16.61 2.76 -2.93
C ILE A 10 18.08 3.08 -3.20
N LYS A 11 18.70 2.43 -4.19
CA LYS A 11 20.10 2.70 -4.54
C LYS A 11 20.34 4.16 -4.95
N LEU A 12 19.43 4.74 -5.74
CA LEU A 12 19.51 6.15 -6.13
C LEU A 12 19.35 7.08 -4.92
N LEU A 13 18.49 6.74 -3.97
CA LEU A 13 18.31 7.50 -2.75
C LEU A 13 19.58 7.46 -1.88
N GLU A 14 20.19 6.28 -1.71
CA GLU A 14 21.45 6.13 -0.98
C GLU A 14 22.59 6.91 -1.65
N GLU A 15 22.65 6.92 -2.98
CA GLU A 15 23.62 7.70 -3.75
C GLU A 15 23.42 9.20 -3.56
N TYR A 16 22.17 9.67 -3.60
CA TYR A 16 21.83 11.08 -3.37
C TYR A 16 22.16 11.54 -1.94
N LEU A 17 21.87 10.71 -0.94
CA LEU A 17 22.13 11.04 0.46
C LEU A 17 23.60 10.82 0.87
N GLY A 18 24.38 10.11 0.05
CA GLY A 18 25.77 9.75 0.36
C GLY A 18 25.91 8.77 1.54
N VAL A 19 24.81 8.11 1.95
CA VAL A 19 24.77 7.18 3.09
C VAL A 19 23.94 5.96 2.75
N LEU A 20 24.39 4.79 3.19
CA LEU A 20 23.64 3.55 3.05
C LEU A 20 22.49 3.52 4.07
N LEU A 21 21.28 3.27 3.58
CA LEU A 21 20.08 3.11 4.38
C LEU A 21 19.81 1.62 4.69
N PHE A 22 20.33 0.71 3.85
CA PHE A 22 20.20 -0.73 4.04
C PHE A 22 21.55 -1.45 4.15
N GLU A 23 21.59 -2.48 4.98
CA GLU A 23 22.68 -3.44 5.03
C GLU A 23 22.57 -4.42 3.86
N ARG A 24 23.71 -4.75 3.23
CA ARG A 24 23.76 -5.79 2.19
C ARG A 24 23.79 -7.17 2.85
N ARG A 25 22.61 -7.72 3.16
CA ARG A 25 22.46 -9.11 3.61
C ARG A 25 21.80 -9.98 2.54
N ILE A 26 22.23 -11.22 2.45
CA ILE A 26 21.62 -12.19 1.54
C ILE A 26 20.21 -12.51 2.05
N ARG A 27 19.19 -12.30 1.20
CA ARG A 27 17.75 -12.59 1.45
C ARG A 27 17.03 -11.73 2.50
N GLN A 28 17.67 -10.75 3.12
CA GLN A 28 17.01 -9.84 4.08
C GLN A 28 17.46 -8.40 3.87
N SER A 29 16.50 -7.48 3.81
CA SER A 29 16.77 -6.03 3.85
C SER A 29 16.68 -5.57 5.31
N VAL A 30 17.81 -5.17 5.89
CA VAL A 30 17.88 -4.63 7.25
C VAL A 30 18.27 -3.16 7.14
N LEU A 31 17.60 -2.28 7.89
CA LEU A 31 17.95 -0.87 7.93
C LEU A 31 19.28 -0.68 8.67
N THR A 32 20.13 0.21 8.17
CA THR A 32 21.25 0.73 8.94
C THR A 32 20.73 1.67 10.03
N PRO A 33 21.56 2.07 11.02
CA PRO A 33 21.15 3.11 11.97
C PRO A 33 20.73 4.44 11.31
N ALA A 34 21.37 4.81 10.19
CA ALA A 34 20.98 5.96 9.39
C ALA A 34 19.62 5.73 8.69
N GLY A 35 19.43 4.53 8.12
CA GLY A 35 18.16 4.09 7.54
C GLY A 35 16.99 4.13 8.53
N GLN A 36 17.23 3.69 9.77
CA GLN A 36 16.21 3.71 10.83
C GLN A 36 15.80 5.15 11.18
N ARG A 37 16.76 6.04 11.41
CA ARG A 37 16.47 7.46 11.69
C ARG A 37 15.74 8.12 10.52
N PHE A 38 16.16 7.83 9.29
CA PHE A 38 15.52 8.36 8.10
C PHE A 38 14.07 7.87 7.98
N TYR A 39 13.84 6.58 8.23
CA TYR A 39 12.50 5.98 8.22
C TYR A 39 11.58 6.63 9.25
N GLU A 40 12.05 6.82 10.49
CA GLU A 40 11.26 7.43 11.56
C GLU A 40 10.80 8.85 11.21
N GLN A 41 11.63 9.63 10.52
CA GLN A 41 11.29 11.00 10.13
C GLN A 41 10.43 11.07 8.86
N VAL A 42 10.68 10.21 7.87
CA VAL A 42 10.09 10.34 6.53
C VAL A 42 8.80 9.53 6.37
N SER A 43 8.66 8.42 7.09
CA SER A 43 7.49 7.54 6.96
C SER A 43 6.16 8.28 7.18
N ALA A 44 6.09 9.11 8.23
CA ALA A 44 4.91 9.90 8.54
C ALA A 44 4.54 10.87 7.40
N GLY A 45 5.52 11.56 6.81
CA GLY A 45 5.29 12.48 5.69
C GLY A 45 4.78 11.76 4.45
N LEU A 46 5.38 10.62 4.10
CA LEU A 46 4.90 9.80 2.98
C LEU A 46 3.47 9.28 3.21
N SER A 47 3.14 8.87 4.44
CA SER A 47 1.79 8.48 4.81
C SER A 47 0.79 9.64 4.65
N GLN A 48 1.16 10.86 5.05
CA GLN A 48 0.31 12.03 4.87
C GLN A 48 0.03 12.32 3.39
N ILE A 49 1.06 12.27 2.53
CA ILE A 49 0.92 12.45 1.08
C ILE A 49 -0.01 11.38 0.50
N ALA A 50 0.20 10.12 0.87
CA ALA A 50 -0.61 9.00 0.41
C ALA A 50 -2.08 9.13 0.85
N ASN A 51 -2.32 9.58 2.08
CA ASN A 51 -3.65 9.81 2.62
C ASN A 51 -4.36 10.95 1.88
N ALA A 52 -3.68 12.08 1.63
CA ALA A 52 -4.23 13.19 0.86
C ALA A 52 -4.60 12.76 -0.57
N ALA A 53 -3.73 12.02 -1.25
CA ALA A 53 -4.01 11.48 -2.58
C ALA A 53 -5.20 10.50 -2.58
N THR A 54 -5.32 9.68 -1.53
CA THR A 54 -6.44 8.75 -1.36
C THR A 54 -7.75 9.48 -1.10
N ALA A 55 -7.74 10.50 -0.25
CA ALA A 55 -8.92 11.32 0.04
C ALA A 55 -9.46 12.02 -1.21
N LEU A 56 -8.58 12.54 -2.07
CA LEU A 56 -8.97 13.10 -3.37
C LEU A 56 -9.60 12.07 -4.31
N LYS A 57 -9.06 10.85 -4.35
CA LYS A 57 -9.65 9.74 -5.13
C LYS A 57 -11.01 9.30 -4.59
N GLN A 58 -11.17 9.26 -3.27
CA GLN A 58 -12.43 8.88 -2.63
C GLN A 58 -13.53 9.93 -2.85
N HIS A 59 -13.20 11.22 -2.84
CA HIS A 59 -14.17 12.28 -3.17
C HIS A 59 -14.66 12.20 -4.63
N ALA A 60 -13.89 11.58 -5.53
CA ALA A 60 -14.25 11.39 -6.93
C ALA A 60 -15.04 10.11 -7.22
N SER A 61 -15.30 9.25 -6.22
CA SER A 61 -15.94 7.93 -6.43
C SER A 61 -17.03 7.64 -5.41
N LEU A 62 -18.13 7.02 -5.87
CA LEU A 62 -19.18 6.47 -5.00
C LEU A 62 -18.54 5.52 -3.97
N PRO A 63 -19.00 5.50 -2.70
CA PRO A 63 -18.44 4.64 -1.66
C PRO A 63 -18.48 3.17 -2.11
N THR A 64 -17.31 2.63 -2.45
CA THR A 64 -17.18 1.29 -3.04
C THR A 64 -16.48 0.37 -2.05
N VAL A 65 -17.13 -0.74 -1.68
CA VAL A 65 -16.53 -1.80 -0.86
C VAL A 65 -15.95 -2.87 -1.78
N LYS A 66 -14.65 -3.17 -1.63
CA LYS A 66 -13.98 -4.28 -2.34
C LYS A 66 -13.82 -5.47 -1.41
N ILE A 67 -14.31 -6.64 -1.81
CA ILE A 67 -14.24 -7.87 -1.02
C ILE A 67 -13.44 -8.91 -1.82
N ASN A 68 -12.38 -9.46 -1.21
CA ASN A 68 -11.62 -10.56 -1.79
C ASN A 68 -12.12 -11.88 -1.21
N VAL A 69 -12.63 -12.76 -2.08
CA VAL A 69 -13.19 -14.07 -1.69
C VAL A 69 -12.84 -15.13 -2.73
N ARG A 70 -12.95 -16.41 -2.35
CA ARG A 70 -12.79 -17.52 -3.30
C ARG A 70 -13.93 -17.52 -4.35
N PRO A 71 -13.68 -17.91 -5.61
CA PRO A 71 -14.71 -17.89 -6.67
C PRO A 71 -15.97 -18.68 -6.30
N SER A 72 -15.81 -19.84 -5.67
CA SER A 72 -16.94 -20.67 -5.23
C SER A 72 -17.82 -19.97 -4.20
N PHE A 73 -17.22 -19.25 -3.25
CA PHE A 73 -17.97 -18.46 -2.27
C PHE A 73 -18.67 -17.27 -2.93
N ALA A 74 -17.99 -16.58 -3.84
CA ALA A 74 -18.56 -15.46 -4.58
C ALA A 74 -19.84 -15.90 -5.32
N MET A 75 -19.76 -16.98 -6.09
CA MET A 75 -20.86 -17.44 -6.94
C MET A 75 -21.99 -18.12 -6.15
N LEU A 76 -21.65 -19.02 -5.23
CA LEU A 76 -22.64 -19.90 -4.59
C LEU A 76 -23.32 -19.27 -3.37
N TRP A 77 -22.66 -18.31 -2.71
CA TRP A 77 -23.17 -17.73 -1.46
C TRP A 77 -23.37 -16.23 -1.52
N LEU A 78 -22.39 -15.48 -2.05
CA LEU A 78 -22.37 -14.02 -1.99
C LEU A 78 -23.31 -13.37 -3.00
N THR A 79 -23.16 -13.67 -4.30
CA THR A 79 -24.01 -13.12 -5.38
C THR A 79 -25.51 -13.25 -5.11
N PRO A 80 -26.07 -14.43 -4.72
CA PRO A 80 -27.50 -14.55 -4.47
C PRO A 80 -28.00 -13.73 -3.27
N ARG A 81 -27.13 -13.40 -2.31
CA ARG A 81 -27.47 -12.58 -1.13
C ARG A 81 -27.19 -11.09 -1.33
N LEU A 82 -26.41 -10.74 -2.34
CA LEU A 82 -25.99 -9.38 -2.60
C LEU A 82 -27.16 -8.48 -3.00
N ALA A 83 -28.11 -9.01 -3.78
CA ALA A 83 -29.30 -8.25 -4.21
C ALA A 83 -30.15 -7.78 -3.02
N ASP A 84 -30.44 -8.68 -2.08
CA ASP A 84 -31.20 -8.36 -0.87
C ASP A 84 -30.40 -7.43 0.08
N PHE A 85 -29.08 -7.65 0.18
CA PHE A 85 -28.22 -6.76 0.95
C PHE A 85 -28.23 -5.32 0.40
N VAL A 86 -28.12 -5.14 -0.92
CA VAL A 86 -28.18 -3.82 -1.57
C VAL A 86 -29.56 -3.17 -1.38
N ALA A 87 -30.63 -3.95 -1.47
CA ALA A 87 -31.98 -3.44 -1.24
C ALA A 87 -32.19 -2.96 0.22
N ARG A 88 -31.58 -3.62 1.20
CA ARG A 88 -31.65 -3.23 2.63
C ARG A 88 -30.68 -2.12 3.02
N HIS A 89 -29.66 -1.88 2.20
CA HIS A 89 -28.66 -0.83 2.41
C HIS A 89 -28.47 0.01 1.12
N PRO A 90 -29.52 0.73 0.69
CA PRO A 90 -29.37 1.69 -0.40
C PRO A 90 -28.46 2.81 0.11
N GLY A 91 -27.32 2.98 -0.54
CA GLY A 91 -26.32 4.00 -0.20
C GLY A 91 -26.84 5.42 -0.34
#